data_AF-A0A1Q7GSK2-F1
#
_entry.id   AF-A0A1Q7GSK2-F1
#
_cell.length_a   1.000
_cell.length_b   1.000
_cell.length_c   1.000
_cell.angle_alpha   90.00
_cell.angle_beta   90.00
_cell.angle_gamma   90.00
#
_symmetry.space_group_name_H-M   'P 1'
#
loop_
_entity.id
_entity.type
_entity.pdbx_description
1 polymer ?
#
loop_
_entity_poly.entity_id
_entity_poly.type
_entity_poly.pdbx_seq_one_letter_code
_entity_poly.pdbx_strand_id
1 'polypeptide(L)'
;MLPYGWYGWYGYGYEYKSSTTVGGWPLIHVCAGIDPVTMRPRIARGVVAIGNIAVGALAIGGVACGLFTVGGASIGLLLAVGGAALGLGVSVGGFAVGSIAIGGAAVGFVYAIGGAAFGPAVIDGRHCDEAAREFVRRWLDVLPANCR
;
A
#
# COMPACT_ATOMS: atom_id res chain seq x y z
N MET A 1 -10.08 16.28 -31.46
CA MET A 1 -11.15 15.29 -31.66
C MET A 1 -10.60 13.94 -31.23
N LEU A 2 -11.21 13.33 -30.23
CA LEU A 2 -10.66 12.21 -29.47
C LEU A 2 -11.18 10.86 -29.96
N PRO A 3 -10.52 9.76 -29.61
CA PRO A 3 -11.22 8.54 -29.26
C PRO A 3 -11.19 8.40 -27.74
N TYR A 4 -12.24 8.92 -27.12
CA TYR A 4 -12.64 8.59 -25.76
C TYR A 4 -13.09 7.13 -25.69
N GLY A 5 -12.74 6.44 -24.59
CA GLY A 5 -13.49 5.30 -24.05
C GLY A 5 -13.68 4.09 -24.96
N TRP A 6 -12.71 3.17 -24.97
CA TRP A 6 -12.99 1.79 -25.38
C TRP A 6 -13.61 1.03 -24.20
N TYR A 7 -14.95 0.98 -24.17
CA TYR A 7 -15.69 -0.08 -23.51
C TYR A 7 -15.56 -1.36 -24.35
N GLY A 8 -14.42 -2.04 -24.22
CA GLY A 8 -14.17 -3.31 -24.91
C GLY A 8 -14.39 -4.49 -23.97
N TRP A 9 -15.59 -5.07 -23.96
CA TRP A 9 -15.80 -6.42 -23.43
C TRP A 9 -15.20 -7.44 -24.41
N TYR A 10 -13.88 -7.52 -24.45
CA TYR A 10 -13.13 -8.54 -25.18
C TYR A 10 -12.40 -9.44 -24.20
N GLY A 11 -13.14 -10.10 -23.30
CA GLY A 11 -12.71 -11.31 -22.55
C GLY A 11 -11.39 -11.31 -21.74
N TYR A 12 -10.58 -10.25 -21.75
CA TYR A 12 -9.17 -10.27 -21.33
C TYR A 12 -8.71 -9.04 -20.52
N GLY A 13 -9.52 -7.97 -20.41
CA GLY A 13 -9.22 -6.86 -19.49
C GLY A 13 -10.15 -5.64 -19.59
N TYR A 14 -10.09 -4.77 -18.57
CA TYR A 14 -10.79 -3.49 -18.45
C TYR A 14 -9.76 -2.36 -18.35
N GLU A 15 -9.89 -1.29 -19.12
CA GLU A 15 -9.04 -0.10 -19.03
C GLU A 15 -9.90 1.17 -19.09
N TYR A 16 -9.84 1.95 -18.02
CA TYR A 16 -10.50 3.22 -17.88
C TYR A 16 -9.46 4.31 -17.56
N LYS A 17 -9.45 5.37 -18.37
CA LYS A 17 -8.63 6.57 -18.18
C LYS A 17 -9.52 7.79 -18.15
N SER A 18 -9.41 8.60 -17.10
CA SER A 18 -10.10 9.88 -17.03
C SER A 18 -9.52 10.89 -18.03
N SER A 19 -10.37 11.77 -18.58
CA SER A 19 -9.98 12.85 -19.50
C SER A 19 -9.19 13.96 -18.81
N THR A 20 -9.29 14.07 -17.49
CA THR A 20 -8.54 15.09 -16.74
C THR A 20 -7.12 14.58 -16.53
N THR A 21 -6.13 15.35 -16.96
CA THR A 21 -4.71 15.06 -16.74
C THR A 21 -4.12 16.10 -15.82
N VAL A 22 -3.35 15.68 -14.82
CA VAL A 22 -2.58 16.57 -13.95
C VAL A 22 -1.11 16.28 -14.20
N GLY A 23 -0.36 17.28 -14.69
CA GLY A 23 1.06 17.13 -14.98
C GLY A 23 1.40 16.08 -16.06
N GLY A 24 0.49 15.82 -17.01
CA GLY A 24 0.68 14.83 -18.08
C GLY A 24 0.28 13.40 -17.72
N TRP A 25 -0.20 13.16 -16.49
CA TRP A 25 -0.69 11.86 -16.02
C TRP A 25 -2.22 11.89 -15.86
N PRO A 26 -2.94 10.82 -16.23
CA PRO A 26 -4.38 10.76 -16.03
C PRO A 26 -4.71 10.80 -14.53
N LEU A 27 -5.75 11.56 -14.17
CA LEU A 27 -6.17 11.71 -12.78
C LEU A 27 -6.60 10.37 -12.19
N ILE A 28 -7.36 9.60 -12.97
CA ILE A 28 -7.84 8.27 -12.59
C ILE A 28 -7.46 7.31 -13.72
N HIS A 29 -6.80 6.22 -13.37
CA HIS A 29 -6.44 5.15 -14.28
C HIS A 29 -6.73 3.80 -13.64
N VAL A 30 -7.75 3.12 -14.14
CA VAL A 30 -8.15 1.79 -13.68
C VAL A 30 -7.84 0.81 -14.80
N CYS A 31 -6.97 -0.16 -14.53
CA CYS A 31 -6.63 -1.25 -15.44
C CYS A 31 -6.81 -2.59 -14.73
N ALA A 32 -7.61 -3.50 -15.27
CA ALA A 32 -7.69 -4.88 -14.81
C ALA A 32 -7.42 -5.82 -15.99
N GLY A 33 -6.65 -6.88 -15.78
CA GLY A 33 -6.41 -7.90 -16.80
C GLY A 33 -5.01 -7.90 -17.43
N ILE A 34 -4.81 -8.88 -18.31
CA ILE A 34 -3.54 -9.15 -19.00
C ILE A 34 -3.74 -8.74 -20.44
N ASP A 35 -2.78 -8.02 -21.01
CA ASP A 35 -2.86 -7.61 -22.40
C ASP A 35 -2.79 -8.86 -23.31
N PRO A 36 -3.83 -9.18 -24.10
CA PRO A 36 -3.90 -10.46 -24.84
C PRO A 36 -2.91 -10.52 -26.01
N VAL A 37 -2.42 -9.38 -26.49
CA VAL A 37 -1.48 -9.31 -27.62
C VAL A 37 -0.04 -9.42 -27.14
N THR A 38 0.26 -8.79 -26.00
CA THR A 38 1.63 -8.74 -25.48
C THR A 38 1.90 -9.73 -24.34
N MET A 39 0.86 -10.37 -23.78
CA MET A 39 0.89 -11.19 -22.57
C MET A 39 1.48 -10.48 -21.34
N ARG A 40 1.56 -9.15 -21.36
CA ARG A 40 2.17 -8.37 -20.27
C ARG A 40 1.10 -7.91 -19.27
N PRO A 41 1.43 -7.89 -17.97
CA PRO A 41 0.57 -7.26 -16.98
C PRO A 41 0.49 -5.75 -17.28
N ARG A 42 -0.74 -5.23 -17.36
CA ARG A 42 -0.97 -3.81 -17.60
C ARG A 42 -0.67 -3.01 -16.33
N ILE A 43 0.05 -1.89 -16.51
CA ILE A 43 0.46 -1.01 -15.41
C ILE A 43 -0.50 0.19 -15.36
N ALA A 44 -1.31 0.27 -14.32
CA ALA A 44 -2.11 1.45 -14.01
C ALA A 44 -1.19 2.57 -13.51
N ARG A 45 -1.29 3.75 -14.11
CA ARG A 45 -0.49 4.94 -13.81
C ARG A 45 -1.37 6.17 -13.72
N GLY A 46 -1.41 6.86 -12.59
CA GLY A 46 -2.22 8.06 -12.41
C GLY A 46 -2.17 8.62 -10.99
N VAL A 47 -2.95 9.65 -10.69
CA VAL A 47 -3.11 10.11 -9.29
C VAL A 47 -3.81 9.02 -8.49
N VAL A 48 -4.90 8.47 -9.03
CA VAL A 48 -5.57 7.27 -8.54
C VAL A 48 -5.35 6.14 -9.55
N ALA A 49 -4.62 5.10 -9.13
CA ALA A 49 -4.28 3.94 -9.94
C ALA A 49 -4.87 2.66 -9.34
N ILE A 50 -5.63 1.90 -10.12
CA ILE A 50 -6.23 0.63 -9.68
C ILE A 50 -5.87 -0.47 -10.68
N GLY A 51 -5.26 -1.57 -10.24
CA GLY A 51 -4.94 -2.70 -11.11
C GLY A 51 -3.96 -3.71 -10.53
N ASN A 52 -3.61 -4.76 -11.27
CA ASN A 52 -2.62 -5.75 -10.81
C ASN A 52 -1.27 -5.09 -10.47
N ILE A 53 -0.83 -4.15 -11.30
CA ILE A 53 0.32 -3.29 -11.05
C ILE A 53 -0.18 -1.84 -11.09
N ALA A 54 -0.13 -1.14 -9.95
CA ALA A 54 -0.63 0.22 -9.82
C ALA A 54 0.48 1.15 -9.34
N VAL A 55 0.66 2.29 -10.01
CA VAL A 55 1.65 3.31 -9.65
C VAL A 55 0.97 4.67 -9.63
N GLY A 56 0.99 5.34 -8.46
CA GLY A 56 0.29 6.61 -8.32
C GLY A 56 0.40 7.26 -6.95
N ALA A 57 -0.37 8.33 -6.72
CA ALA A 57 -0.49 8.88 -5.38
C ALA A 57 -1.32 7.94 -4.49
N LEU A 58 -2.42 7.42 -5.04
CA LEU A 58 -3.24 6.38 -4.45
C LEU A 58 -3.20 5.16 -5.38
N ALA A 59 -2.53 4.07 -4.97
CA ALA A 59 -2.39 2.86 -5.77
C ALA A 59 -3.04 1.66 -5.07
N ILE A 60 -3.97 0.99 -5.75
CA ILE A 60 -4.68 -0.19 -5.23
C ILE A 60 -4.42 -1.36 -6.18
N GLY A 61 -3.85 -2.45 -5.68
CA GLY A 61 -3.45 -3.53 -6.57
C GLY A 61 -2.79 -4.76 -5.96
N GLY A 62 -2.38 -5.70 -6.81
CA GLY A 62 -1.52 -6.80 -6.37
C GLY A 62 -0.13 -6.29 -5.99
N VAL A 63 0.46 -5.49 -6.88
CA VAL A 63 1.69 -4.72 -6.70
C VAL A 63 1.35 -3.24 -6.79
N ALA A 64 1.50 -2.50 -5.71
CA ALA A 64 1.13 -1.08 -5.65
C ALA A 64 2.33 -0.23 -5.22
N CYS A 65 2.65 0.83 -5.96
CA CYS A 65 3.73 1.77 -5.63
C CYS A 65 3.20 3.21 -5.59
N GLY A 66 3.47 3.97 -4.53
CA GLY A 66 2.89 5.30 -4.40
C GLY A 66 3.11 6.02 -3.08
N LEU A 67 2.30 7.06 -2.85
CA LEU A 67 2.21 7.72 -1.54
C LEU A 67 1.35 6.89 -0.58
N PHE A 68 0.16 6.52 -1.03
CA PHE A 68 -0.80 5.66 -0.37
C PHE A 68 -1.01 4.40 -1.20
N THR A 69 -0.72 3.25 -0.64
CA THR A 69 -0.78 1.97 -1.36
C THR A 69 -1.56 0.92 -0.57
N VAL A 70 -2.39 0.17 -1.27
CA VAL A 70 -3.16 -0.94 -0.71
C VAL A 70 -3.02 -2.14 -1.64
N GLY A 71 -2.46 -3.24 -1.16
CA GLY A 71 -2.22 -4.38 -2.02
C GLY A 71 -1.59 -5.62 -1.42
N GLY A 72 -1.23 -6.59 -2.25
CA GLY A 72 -0.48 -7.77 -1.80
C GLY A 72 0.98 -7.40 -1.47
N ALA A 73 1.66 -6.79 -2.44
CA ALA A 73 2.96 -6.17 -2.31
C ALA A 73 2.80 -4.66 -2.48
N SER A 74 2.96 -3.90 -1.41
CA SER A 74 2.75 -2.46 -1.38
C SER A 74 4.04 -1.72 -1.05
N ILE A 75 4.35 -0.69 -1.84
CA ILE A 75 5.49 0.20 -1.67
C ILE A 75 4.95 1.63 -1.53
N GLY A 76 4.78 2.08 -0.29
CA GLY A 76 4.12 3.34 0.04
C GLY A 76 5.03 4.32 0.78
N LEU A 77 5.17 5.54 0.29
CA LEU A 77 5.97 6.57 0.97
C LEU A 77 5.35 7.02 2.29
N LEU A 78 4.03 7.25 2.33
CA LEU A 78 3.31 7.68 3.53
C LEU A 78 2.56 6.54 4.19
N LEU A 79 1.86 5.72 3.39
CA LEU A 79 1.01 4.65 3.88
C LEU A 79 1.09 3.44 2.95
N ALA A 80 1.44 2.29 3.50
CA ALA A 80 1.48 1.01 2.79
C ALA A 80 0.67 -0.02 3.57
N VAL A 81 -0.38 -0.55 2.97
CA VAL A 81 -1.20 -1.62 3.55
C VAL A 81 -1.07 -2.84 2.66
N GLY A 82 -0.72 -3.99 3.22
CA GLY A 82 -0.64 -5.21 2.43
C GLY A 82 -0.08 -6.46 3.09
N GLY A 83 0.10 -7.52 2.31
CA GLY A 83 0.80 -8.72 2.79
C GLY A 83 2.27 -8.44 3.05
N ALA A 84 2.94 -7.85 2.06
CA ALA A 84 4.29 -7.31 2.13
C ALA A 84 4.22 -5.79 1.91
N ALA A 85 4.35 -5.02 2.99
CA ALA A 85 4.26 -3.57 2.98
C ALA A 85 5.64 -2.96 3.26
N LEU A 86 6.16 -2.21 2.30
CA LEU A 86 7.41 -1.46 2.42
C LEU A 86 7.08 0.03 2.34
N GLY A 87 7.56 0.82 3.29
CA GLY A 87 7.31 2.25 3.26
C GLY A 87 8.22 3.05 4.16
N LEU A 88 8.26 4.36 3.95
CA LEU A 88 8.95 5.25 4.90
C LEU A 88 8.02 5.73 6.00
N GLY A 89 6.72 5.89 5.75
CA GLY A 89 5.74 6.32 6.75
C GLY A 89 5.21 5.16 7.60
N VAL A 90 3.91 4.90 7.44
CA VAL A 90 3.17 3.84 8.14
C VAL A 90 3.01 2.64 7.23
N SER A 91 3.53 1.50 7.66
CA SER A 91 3.37 0.22 6.98
C SER A 91 2.56 -0.75 7.85
N VAL A 92 1.47 -1.28 7.30
CA VAL A 92 0.60 -2.26 7.98
C VAL A 92 0.53 -3.53 7.14
N GLY A 93 0.91 -4.67 7.70
CA GLY A 93 0.89 -5.91 6.93
C GLY A 93 1.35 -7.18 7.62
N GLY A 94 1.47 -8.27 6.85
CA GLY A 94 2.10 -9.50 7.36
C GLY A 94 3.60 -9.30 7.57
N PHE A 95 4.27 -8.78 6.54
CA PHE A 95 5.66 -8.33 6.56
C PHE A 95 5.67 -6.81 6.32
N ALA A 96 5.96 -6.03 7.35
CA ALA A 96 5.91 -4.58 7.32
C ALA A 96 7.29 -3.99 7.58
N VAL A 97 7.76 -3.07 6.74
CA VAL A 97 9.00 -2.31 6.95
C VAL A 97 8.72 -0.83 6.78
N GLY A 98 9.04 -0.02 7.80
CA GLY A 98 8.95 1.44 7.70
C GLY A 98 9.25 2.20 8.98
N SER A 99 8.89 3.49 9.05
CA SER A 99 9.06 4.25 10.30
C SER A 99 8.15 3.70 11.38
N ILE A 100 6.89 3.46 11.01
CA ILE A 100 5.86 2.85 11.87
C ILE A 100 5.44 1.55 11.19
N ALA A 101 5.91 0.42 11.70
CA ALA A 101 5.61 -0.89 11.15
C ALA A 101 4.65 -1.65 12.08
N ILE A 102 3.51 -2.08 11.56
CA ILE A 102 2.50 -2.86 12.29
C ILE A 102 2.26 -4.15 11.52
N GLY A 103 2.60 -5.30 12.12
CA GLY A 103 2.48 -6.56 11.39
C GLY A 103 2.99 -7.80 12.09
N GLY A 104 2.84 -8.95 11.45
CA GLY A 104 3.38 -10.22 11.97
C GLY A 104 4.90 -10.16 12.13
N ALA A 105 5.60 -9.81 11.05
CA ALA A 105 7.01 -9.47 11.03
C ALA A 105 7.14 -7.97 10.71
N ALA A 106 7.54 -7.17 11.69
CA ALA A 106 7.57 -5.72 11.58
C ALA A 106 9.00 -5.19 11.80
N VAL A 107 9.54 -4.44 10.84
CA VAL A 107 10.83 -3.76 10.98
C VAL A 107 10.60 -2.26 10.98
N GLY A 108 10.62 -1.68 12.17
CA GLY A 108 10.33 -0.28 12.41
C GLY A 108 11.61 0.52 12.67
N PHE A 109 11.84 1.61 11.93
CA PHE A 109 12.92 2.54 12.25
C PHE A 109 12.63 3.38 13.49
N VAL A 110 11.35 3.66 13.77
CA VAL A 110 10.92 4.42 14.95
C VAL A 110 10.05 3.55 15.85
N TYR A 111 8.99 2.95 15.29
CA TYR A 111 8.04 2.11 16.01
C TYR A 111 7.80 0.80 15.26
N ALA A 112 7.88 -0.33 15.95
CA ALA A 112 7.53 -1.65 15.42
C ALA A 112 6.54 -2.37 16.34
N ILE A 113 5.41 -2.83 15.82
CA ILE A 113 4.34 -3.48 16.59
C ILE A 113 3.99 -4.81 15.95
N GLY A 114 4.13 -5.89 16.71
CA GLY A 114 3.61 -7.21 16.39
C GLY A 114 4.54 -8.36 16.78
N GLY A 115 4.22 -9.58 16.33
CA GLY A 115 4.75 -10.82 16.92
C GLY A 115 6.24 -11.11 16.67
N ALA A 116 6.84 -10.47 15.69
CA ALA A 116 8.27 -10.50 15.41
C ALA A 116 8.70 -9.09 14.99
N ALA A 117 8.74 -8.19 15.97
CA ALA A 117 9.03 -6.79 15.74
C ALA A 117 10.50 -6.46 16.05
N PHE A 118 11.16 -5.74 15.14
CA PHE A 118 12.56 -5.33 15.24
C PHE A 118 12.65 -3.81 15.04
N GLY A 119 13.23 -3.11 16.01
CA GLY A 119 13.35 -1.66 15.99
C GLY A 119 13.83 -1.09 17.34
N PRO A 120 13.99 0.24 17.44
CA PRO A 120 14.39 0.89 18.68
C PRO A 120 13.25 1.06 19.69
N ALA A 121 11.99 1.21 19.24
CA ALA A 121 10.81 1.16 20.11
C ALA A 121 9.86 0.07 19.61
N VAL A 122 9.73 -1.01 20.39
CA VAL A 122 9.05 -2.23 19.96
C VAL A 122 7.95 -2.62 20.93
N ILE A 123 6.80 -3.03 20.37
CA ILE A 123 5.76 -3.76 21.09
C ILE A 123 5.66 -5.15 20.48
N ASP A 124 6.27 -6.12 21.16
CA ASP A 124 6.17 -7.55 20.88
C ASP A 124 5.71 -8.27 22.15
N GLY A 125 5.38 -9.56 22.07
CA GLY A 125 4.99 -10.38 23.21
C GLY A 125 6.04 -10.45 24.33
N ARG A 126 7.30 -10.08 24.07
CA ARG A 126 8.41 -10.10 25.04
C ARG A 126 8.96 -8.75 25.50
N HIS A 127 8.78 -7.69 24.71
CA HIS A 127 9.30 -6.35 25.04
C HIS A 127 8.21 -5.31 24.76
N CYS A 128 8.02 -4.40 25.72
CA CYS A 128 7.05 -3.32 25.61
C CYS A 128 7.68 -2.00 26.03
N ASP A 129 8.06 -1.18 25.05
CA ASP A 129 8.58 0.16 25.30
C ASP A 129 7.48 1.18 25.58
N GLU A 130 7.73 2.06 26.56
CA GLU A 130 6.81 3.12 26.99
C GLU A 130 6.47 4.09 25.84
N ALA A 131 7.46 4.42 25.00
CA ALA A 131 7.28 5.32 23.86
C ALA A 131 6.31 4.76 22.81
N ALA A 132 6.38 3.45 22.55
CA ALA A 132 5.46 2.79 21.65
C ALA A 132 4.06 2.64 22.29
N ARG A 133 3.99 2.38 23.61
CA ARG A 133 2.74 2.34 24.39
C ARG A 133 1.97 3.65 24.26
N GLU A 134 2.65 4.78 24.39
CA GLU A 134 2.00 6.09 24.34
C GLU A 134 1.44 6.40 22.96
N PHE A 135 2.17 6.06 21.89
CA PHE A 135 1.69 6.18 20.51
C PHE A 135 0.44 5.31 20.27
N VAL A 136 0.48 4.03 20.69
CA VAL A 136 -0.65 3.10 20.55
C VAL A 136 -1.85 3.53 21.38
N ARG A 137 -1.64 3.95 22.62
CA ARG A 137 -2.72 4.46 23.48
C ARG A 137 -3.37 5.70 22.89
N ARG A 138 -2.57 6.58 22.29
CA ARG A 138 -3.05 7.85 21.71
C ARG A 138 -3.81 7.66 20.39
N TRP A 139 -3.45 6.67 19.58
CA TRP A 139 -4.01 6.50 18.24
C TRP A 139 -4.92 5.29 18.06
N LEU A 140 -4.63 4.18 18.73
CA LEU A 140 -5.33 2.92 18.55
C LEU A 140 -6.26 2.56 19.70
N ASP A 141 -6.12 3.16 20.88
CA ASP A 141 -6.89 2.85 22.12
C ASP A 141 -6.99 1.34 22.46
N VAL A 142 -6.19 0.52 21.79
CA VAL A 142 -6.10 -0.93 21.95
C VAL A 142 -4.67 -1.24 22.40
N LEU A 143 -4.52 -1.51 23.70
CA LEU A 143 -3.26 -2.02 24.25
C LEU A 143 -3.30 -3.57 24.23
N PRO A 144 -2.24 -4.23 23.74
CA PRO A 144 -2.11 -5.68 23.89
C PRO A 144 -2.02 -6.02 25.39
N ALA A 145 -2.58 -7.17 25.79
CA ALA A 145 -2.69 -7.58 27.19
C ALA A 145 -1.34 -7.65 27.93
N ASN A 146 -0.24 -7.87 27.20
CA ASN A 146 1.12 -7.89 27.74
C ASN A 146 1.67 -6.49 28.10
N CYS A 147 0.97 -5.42 27.69
CA CYS A 147 1.29 -4.01 27.92
C CYS A 147 0.15 -3.29 28.65
N ARG A 148 -0.67 -3.99 29.45
CA ARG A 148 -1.61 -3.33 30.36
C ARG A 148 -0.90 -2.97 31.65
#